data_AF-A0A6P7FBJ6-F1
#
_entry.id   AF-A0A6P7FBJ6-F1
#
_cell.length_a   1.000
_cell.length_b   1.000
_cell.length_c   1.000
_cell.angle_alpha   90.00
_cell.angle_beta   90.00
_cell.angle_gamma   90.00
#
_symmetry.space_group_name_H-M   'P 1'
#
loop_
_entity.id
_entity.type
_entity.pdbx_description
1 polymer ?
#
loop_
_entity_poly.entity_id
_entity_poly.type
_entity_poly.pdbx_seq_one_letter_code
_entity_poly.pdbx_strand_id
1 'polypeptide(L)'
;MSFVTCTSIFHYILYTYTFESLLNMLQFYVVFVTEMWVILILIINSCDRVEKKANELLEACIYVAGETKDATAQDMVNFIKYLIPKFSCAGFFGINQMVLSTFLSTTSTYIIIILQFRAINPPT
;
A
#
# COMPACT_ATOMS: atom_id res chain seq x y z
N MET A 1 6.75 -5.43 -11.09
CA MET A 1 7.95 -4.60 -10.84
C MET A 1 8.69 -4.19 -12.11
N SER A 2 8.79 -5.05 -13.14
CA SER A 2 9.56 -4.72 -14.36
C SER A 2 8.98 -3.59 -15.23
N PHE A 3 7.65 -3.43 -15.28
CA PHE A 3 7.05 -2.37 -16.12
C PHE A 3 7.27 -0.96 -15.56
N VAL A 4 7.04 -0.77 -14.25
CA VAL A 4 7.22 0.53 -13.56
C VAL A 4 8.69 0.96 -13.55
N THR A 5 9.61 0.01 -13.38
CA THR A 5 11.05 0.33 -13.43
C THR A 5 11.50 0.72 -14.84
N CYS A 6 10.95 0.09 -15.89
CA CYS A 6 11.20 0.51 -17.27
C CYS A 6 10.64 1.91 -17.57
N THR A 7 9.46 2.27 -17.05
CA THR A 7 8.90 3.63 -17.25
C THR A 7 9.74 4.70 -16.55
N SER A 8 10.22 4.43 -15.33
CA SER A 8 11.10 5.35 -14.59
C SER A 8 12.43 5.59 -15.32
N ILE A 9 13.06 4.52 -15.85
CA ILE A 9 14.33 4.62 -16.60
C ILE A 9 14.11 5.40 -17.89
N PHE A 10 13.02 5.15 -18.61
CA PHE A 10 12.69 5.88 -19.83
C PHE A 10 12.45 7.37 -19.56
N HIS A 11 11.73 7.71 -18.48
CA HIS A 11 11.51 9.10 -18.07
C HIS A 11 12.80 9.80 -17.65
N TYR A 12 13.66 9.11 -16.89
CA TYR A 12 14.97 9.64 -16.50
C TYR A 12 15.84 9.93 -17.72
N ILE A 13 15.88 9.02 -18.71
CA ILE A 13 16.60 9.23 -19.97
C ILE A 13 16.03 10.43 -20.74
N LEU A 14 14.70 10.52 -20.90
CA LEU A 14 14.05 11.63 -21.60
C LEU A 14 14.36 12.99 -20.93
N TYR A 15 14.43 13.01 -19.60
CA TYR A 15 14.79 14.19 -18.83
C TYR A 15 16.23 14.66 -19.09
N THR A 16 17.21 13.74 -19.13
CA THR A 16 18.62 14.09 -19.42
C THR A 16 18.78 14.71 -20.80
N TYR A 17 17.91 14.37 -21.77
CA TYR A 17 17.96 14.88 -23.13
C TYR A 17 17.23 16.21 -23.35
N THR A 18 16.32 16.64 -22.45
CA THR A 18 15.37 17.75 -22.74
C THR A 18 15.44 18.90 -21.72
N PHE A 19 16.59 19.10 -21.07
CA PHE A 19 16.82 20.04 -19.98
C PHE A 19 16.92 21.51 -20.45
N GLU A 20 15.83 22.06 -21.01
CA GLU A 20 15.79 23.48 -21.41
C GLU A 20 14.62 24.29 -20.82
N SER A 21 13.56 23.69 -20.28
CA SER A 21 12.37 24.43 -19.86
C SER A 21 11.82 24.08 -18.46
N LEU A 22 11.28 25.08 -17.76
CA LEU A 22 10.57 24.94 -16.48
C LEU A 22 9.40 23.93 -16.58
N LEU A 23 8.74 23.85 -17.74
CA LEU A 23 7.64 22.92 -17.99
C LEU A 23 8.12 21.46 -17.89
N ASN A 24 9.31 21.15 -18.41
CA ASN A 24 9.89 19.81 -18.34
C ASN A 24 10.27 19.42 -16.91
N MET A 25 10.72 20.38 -16.09
CA MET A 25 10.98 20.17 -14.66
C MET A 25 9.71 19.84 -13.89
N LEU A 26 8.62 20.57 -14.16
CA LEU A 26 7.32 20.33 -13.51
C LEU A 26 6.74 18.97 -13.92
N GLN A 27 6.80 18.62 -15.21
CA GLN A 27 6.34 17.32 -15.71
C GLN A 27 7.11 16.17 -15.07
N PHE A 28 8.44 16.28 -14.96
CA PHE A 28 9.26 15.27 -14.29
C PHE A 28 8.88 15.11 -12.81
N TYR A 29 8.69 16.22 -12.09
CA TYR A 29 8.29 16.17 -10.68
C TYR A 29 6.95 15.47 -10.49
N VAL A 30 5.95 15.78 -11.33
CA VAL A 30 4.63 15.13 -11.26
C VAL A 30 4.75 13.63 -11.52
N VAL A 31 5.48 13.22 -12.56
CA VAL A 31 5.65 11.79 -12.88
C VAL A 31 6.36 11.06 -11.74
N PHE A 32 7.45 11.63 -11.21
CA PHE A 32 8.18 11.06 -10.09
C PHE A 32 7.29 10.85 -8.86
N VAL A 33 6.50 11.87 -8.48
CA VAL A 33 5.57 11.77 -7.35
C VAL A 33 4.53 10.68 -7.61
N THR A 34 3.94 10.63 -8.81
CA THR A 34 2.95 9.59 -9.14
C THR A 34 3.52 8.18 -9.10
N GLU A 35 4.77 7.97 -9.57
CA GLU A 35 5.43 6.66 -9.51
C GLU A 35 5.65 6.20 -8.05
N MET A 36 6.07 7.11 -7.17
CA MET A 36 6.23 6.80 -5.74
C MET A 36 4.91 6.35 -5.09
N TRP A 37 3.81 7.02 -5.41
CA TRP A 37 2.48 6.60 -4.95
C TRP A 37 2.09 5.22 -5.48
N VAL A 38 2.35 4.93 -6.76
CA VAL A 38 2.05 3.62 -7.35
C VAL A 38 2.85 2.51 -6.68
N ILE A 39 4.15 2.72 -6.45
CA ILE A 39 5.02 1.75 -5.77
C ILE A 39 4.51 1.49 -4.35
N LEU A 40 4.14 2.55 -3.62
CA LEU A 40 3.59 2.43 -2.26
C LEU A 40 2.32 1.57 -2.24
N ILE A 41 1.39 1.83 -3.16
CA ILE A 41 0.14 1.06 -3.28
C ILE A 41 0.43 -0.42 -3.62
N LEU A 42 1.39 -0.68 -4.51
CA LEU A 42 1.78 -2.05 -4.87
C LEU A 42 2.39 -2.82 -3.70
N ILE A 43 3.20 -2.16 -2.88
CA ILE A 43 3.78 -2.76 -1.67
C ILE A 43 2.67 -3.08 -0.67
N ILE A 44 1.78 -2.11 -0.40
CA ILE A 44 0.65 -2.30 0.53
C ILE A 44 -0.23 -3.47 0.08
N ASN A 45 -0.62 -3.52 -1.20
CA ASN A 45 -1.45 -4.60 -1.72
C ASN A 45 -0.75 -5.96 -1.70
N SER A 46 0.57 -5.99 -1.95
CA SER A 46 1.36 -7.23 -1.83
C SER A 46 1.38 -7.75 -0.40
N CYS A 47 1.61 -6.87 0.58
CA CYS A 47 1.58 -7.21 2.00
C CYS A 47 0.21 -7.72 2.43
N ASP A 48 -0.86 -7.01 2.07
CA ASP A 48 -2.24 -7.40 2.38
C ASP A 48 -2.61 -8.76 1.76
N ARG A 49 -2.16 -9.02 0.52
CA ARG A 49 -2.37 -10.31 -0.15
C ARG A 49 -1.62 -11.46 0.52
N VAL A 50 -0.40 -11.23 1.00
CA VAL A 50 0.37 -12.24 1.75
C VAL A 50 -0.33 -12.56 3.06
N GLU A 51 -0.80 -11.55 3.80
CA GLU A 51 -1.51 -11.74 5.06
C GLU A 51 -2.83 -12.52 4.85
N LYS A 52 -3.63 -12.15 3.84
CA LYS A 52 -4.85 -12.89 3.47
C LYS A 52 -4.56 -14.34 3.11
N LYS A 53 -3.54 -14.60 2.28
CA LYS A 53 -3.17 -15.96 1.89
C LYS A 53 -2.65 -16.80 3.06
N ALA A 54 -1.93 -16.18 4.00
CA ALA A 54 -1.49 -16.85 5.21
C ALA A 54 -2.68 -17.22 6.13
N ASN A 55 -3.69 -16.34 6.22
CA ASN A 55 -4.92 -16.64 6.96
C ASN A 55 -5.76 -17.74 6.29
N GLU A 56 -5.91 -17.74 4.96
CA GLU A 56 -6.57 -18.81 4.22
C GLU A 56 -5.87 -20.17 4.43
N LEU A 57 -4.53 -20.18 4.47
CA LEU A 57 -3.75 -21.37 4.77
C LEU A 57 -3.99 -21.87 6.20
N LEU A 58 -4.07 -20.95 7.17
CA LEU A 58 -4.40 -21.30 8.54
C LEU A 58 -5.80 -21.92 8.66
N GLU A 59 -6.80 -21.35 8.00
CA GLU A 59 -8.17 -21.88 7.99
C GLU A 59 -8.23 -23.28 7.38
N ALA A 60 -7.52 -23.51 6.28
CA ALA A 60 -7.41 -24.83 5.66
C ALA A 60 -6.76 -25.86 6.61
N CYS A 61 -5.70 -25.47 7.32
CA CYS A 61 -5.06 -26.34 8.30
C CYS A 61 -5.96 -26.62 9.53
N ILE A 62 -6.72 -25.63 10.00
CA ILE A 62 -7.71 -25.83 11.08
C ILE A 62 -8.79 -26.82 10.63
N TYR A 63 -9.30 -26.67 9.41
CA TYR A 63 -10.28 -27.59 8.84
C TYR A 63 -9.75 -29.03 8.77
N VAL A 64 -8.55 -29.22 8.21
CA VAL A 64 -7.91 -30.54 8.11
C VAL A 64 -7.65 -31.15 9.49
N ALA A 65 -7.20 -30.35 10.46
CA ALA A 65 -6.98 -30.81 11.83
C ALA A 65 -8.29 -31.20 12.54
N GLY A 66 -9.39 -30.49 12.27
CA GLY A 66 -10.72 -30.83 12.76
C GLY A 66 -11.26 -32.14 12.18
N GLU A 67 -11.00 -32.38 10.90
CA GLU A 67 -11.45 -33.57 10.17
C GLU A 67 -10.66 -34.83 10.58
N THR A 68 -9.33 -34.71 10.70
CA THR A 68 -8.44 -35.84 11.02
C THR A 68 -8.38 -36.17 12.51
N LYS A 69 -8.68 -35.21 13.40
CA LYS A 69 -8.54 -35.31 14.88
C LYS A 69 -7.16 -35.79 15.35
N ASP A 70 -6.14 -35.63 14.51
CA ASP A 70 -4.78 -36.05 14.80
C ASP A 70 -4.04 -34.97 15.60
N ALA A 71 -3.28 -35.39 16.61
CA ALA A 71 -2.49 -34.48 17.46
C ALA A 71 -1.40 -33.76 16.63
N THR A 72 -0.85 -34.44 15.64
CA THR A 72 0.16 -33.88 14.71
C THR A 72 -0.40 -32.74 13.86
N ALA A 73 -1.69 -32.81 13.49
CA ALA A 73 -2.36 -31.76 12.72
C ALA A 73 -2.63 -30.51 13.57
N GLN A 74 -2.89 -30.66 14.86
CA GLN A 74 -2.99 -29.54 15.83
C GLN A 74 -1.66 -28.81 16.01
N ASP A 75 -0.54 -29.53 16.07
CA ASP A 75 0.79 -28.93 16.16
C ASP A 75 1.15 -28.13 14.90
N MET A 76 0.74 -28.61 13.73
CA MET A 76 0.92 -27.91 12.46
C MET A 76 0.11 -26.61 12.40
N VAL A 77 -1.11 -26.59 12.94
CA VAL A 77 -1.92 -25.36 13.09
C VAL A 77 -1.24 -24.35 14.02
N ASN A 78 -0.69 -24.81 15.15
CA ASN A 78 0.03 -23.95 16.09
C ASN A 78 1.32 -23.38 15.50
N PHE A 79 2.04 -24.17 14.71
CA PHE A 79 3.21 -23.72 13.97
C PHE A 79 2.86 -22.64 12.94
N ILE A 80 1.80 -22.86 12.14
CA ILE A 80 1.35 -21.89 11.13
C ILE A 80 0.88 -20.60 11.80
N LYS A 81 0.15 -20.66 12.92
CA LYS A 81 -0.25 -19.45 13.69
C LYS A 81 0.95 -18.58 14.07
N TYR A 82 2.08 -19.18 14.41
CA TYR A 82 3.31 -18.46 14.76
C TYR A 82 4.02 -17.88 13.54
N LEU A 83 3.82 -18.47 12.36
CA LEU A 83 4.46 -18.06 11.12
C LEU A 83 3.72 -16.95 10.37
N ILE A 84 2.46 -16.66 10.71
CA ILE A 84 1.66 -15.64 10.00
C ILE A 84 2.33 -14.27 10.15
N PRO A 85 2.87 -13.70 9.06
CA PRO A 85 3.54 -12.41 9.13
C PRO A 85 2.48 -11.32 9.29
N LYS A 86 2.48 -10.63 10.43
CA LYS A 86 1.73 -9.38 10.59
C LYS A 86 2.59 -8.24 10.07
N PHE A 87 2.24 -7.74 8.88
CA PHE A 87 2.91 -6.57 8.32
C PHE A 87 2.39 -5.30 9.01
N SER A 88 3.21 -4.72 9.89
CA SER A 88 2.92 -3.45 10.55
C SER A 88 3.94 -2.39 10.15
N CYS A 89 3.47 -1.18 9.87
CA CYS A 89 4.34 -0.03 9.68
C CYS A 89 4.73 0.50 11.07
N ALA A 90 5.97 0.23 11.48
CA ALA A 90 6.59 0.67 12.74
C ALA A 90 5.79 0.33 14.03
N GLY A 91 4.87 -0.63 14.00
CA GLY A 91 4.01 -0.98 15.14
C GLY A 91 2.82 -0.03 15.35
N PHE A 92 2.70 1.05 14.58
CA PHE A 92 1.64 2.06 14.72
C PHE A 92 0.39 1.70 13.90
N PHE A 93 0.57 1.10 12.73
CA PHE A 93 -0.54 0.74 11.83
C PHE A 93 -0.32 -0.64 11.22
N GLY A 94 -1.36 -1.47 11.18
CA GLY A 94 -1.35 -2.69 10.35
C GLY A 94 -1.45 -2.28 8.88
N ILE A 95 -0.58 -2.80 8.01
CA ILE A 95 -0.62 -2.52 6.57
C ILE A 95 -1.80 -3.29 5.97
N ASN A 96 -2.99 -2.72 6.08
CA ASN A 96 -4.21 -3.23 5.48
C ASN A 96 -4.68 -2.24 4.40
N GLN A 97 -5.29 -2.73 3.33
CA GLN A 97 -5.92 -1.93 2.27
C GLN A 97 -6.87 -0.84 2.82
N MET A 98 -7.44 -1.05 4.00
CA MET A 98 -8.27 -0.09 4.74
C MET A 98 -7.52 1.19 5.15
N VAL A 99 -6.22 1.12 5.43
CA VAL A 99 -5.41 2.29 5.83
C VAL A 99 -5.32 3.30 4.69
N LEU A 100 -5.17 2.83 3.45
CA LEU A 100 -5.13 3.69 2.28
C LEU A 100 -6.46 4.44 2.08
N SER A 101 -7.58 3.72 2.21
CA SER A 101 -8.93 4.31 2.12
C SER A 101 -9.18 5.33 3.23
N THR A 102 -8.79 5.00 4.46
CA THR A 102 -8.95 5.89 5.62
C THR A 102 -8.13 7.16 5.43
N PHE A 103 -6.88 7.05 4.99
CA PHE A 103 -6.00 8.19 4.76
C PHE A 103 -6.56 9.14 3.69
N LEU A 104 -7.04 8.59 2.56
CA LEU A 104 -7.68 9.38 1.50
C LEU A 104 -8.95 10.05 2.00
N SER A 105 -9.77 9.33 2.77
CA SER A 105 -11.00 9.85 3.36
C SER A 105 -10.70 11.01 4.32
N THR A 106 -9.80 10.82 5.29
CA THR A 106 -9.43 11.85 6.25
C THR A 106 -8.84 13.09 5.57
N THR A 107 -7.96 12.88 4.57
CA THR A 107 -7.37 14.00 3.82
C THR A 107 -8.44 14.78 3.07
N SER A 108 -9.38 14.08 2.42
CA SER A 108 -10.50 14.70 1.71
C SER A 108 -11.40 15.49 2.66
N THR A 109 -11.72 14.94 3.83
CA THR A 109 -12.51 15.63 4.86
C THR A 109 -11.82 16.90 5.32
N TYR A 110 -10.51 16.87 5.61
CA TYR A 110 -9.77 18.07 6.00
C TYR A 110 -9.73 19.13 4.91
N ILE A 111 -9.53 18.74 3.64
CA ILE A 111 -9.58 19.66 2.50
C ILE A 111 -10.95 20.33 2.41
N ILE A 112 -12.04 19.57 2.52
CA ILE A 112 -13.40 20.11 2.51
C ILE A 112 -13.58 21.13 3.66
N ILE A 113 -13.18 20.78 4.88
CA ILE A 113 -13.27 21.68 6.04
C ILE A 113 -12.51 22.99 5.77
N ILE A 114 -11.28 22.92 5.27
CA ILE A 114 -10.47 24.11 4.95
C ILE A 114 -11.16 24.96 3.88
N LEU A 115 -11.70 24.35 2.83
CA LEU A 115 -12.43 25.06 1.78
C LEU A 115 -13.67 25.75 2.32
N GLN A 116 -14.44 25.10 3.21
CA GLN A 116 -15.61 25.69 3.84
C GLN A 116 -15.21 26.89 4.74
N PHE A 117 -14.15 26.75 5.53
CA PHE A 117 -13.63 27.86 6.34
C PHE A 117 -13.18 29.05 5.48
N ARG A 118 -12.52 28.78 4.34
CA ARG A 118 -12.10 29.84 3.41
C ARG A 118 -13.27 30.52 2.70
N ALA A 119 -14.34 29.78 2.40
CA ALA A 119 -15.56 30.33 1.81
C ALA A 119 -16.29 31.27 2.77
N ILE A 120 -16.24 30.99 4.08
CA ILE A 120 -16.86 31.82 5.13
C ILE A 120 -16.00 33.06 5.44
N ASN A 121 -14.67 32.94 5.43
CA ASN A 121 -13.74 34.04 5.68
C ASN A 121 -12.82 34.27 4.47
N PRO A 122 -13.28 34.99 3.43
CA PRO A 122 -12.44 35.32 2.29
C PRO A 122 -11.29 36.24 2.74
N PRO A 123 -10.06 36.04 2.22
CA PRO A 123 -8.96 36.97 2.50
C PRO A 123 -9.31 38.35 1.93
N THR A 124 -9.24 39.37 2.78
CA THR A 124 -9.35 40.80 2.42
C THR A 124 -8.22 41.26 1.54
#